data_AF-A0A147IY50-F1
#
_entry.id   AF-A0A147IY50-F1
#
_cell.length_a   1.000
_cell.length_b   1.000
_cell.length_c   1.000
_cell.angle_alpha   90.00
_cell.angle_beta   90.00
_cell.angle_gamma   90.00
#
_symmetry.space_group_name_H-M   'P 1'
#
loop_
_entity.id
_entity.type
_entity.pdbx_description
1 polymer ?
#
loop_
_entity_poly.entity_id
_entity_poly.type
_entity_poly.pdbx_seq_one_letter_code
_entity_poly.pdbx_strand_id
1 'polypeptide(L)'
;MNRSQRARIVFMGLVALDEAMARSSKAQGPIETCISDRMVLATLYAIAGRNRASFYGFWRELRRPVLQHTGDATHRGNTLHAHFAGICRALGIKQTIAFGTALTEARQAPRDGFRTKHCCIVDDERSRFAEFLRETMNERRNANRS
;
A
#
# COMPACT_ATOMS: atom_id res chain seq x y z
N MET A 1 14.43 -3.38 -14.22
CA MET A 1 14.24 -2.58 -12.98
C MET A 1 15.12 -3.16 -11.88
N ASN A 2 15.97 -2.35 -11.24
CA ASN A 2 16.80 -2.84 -10.15
C ASN A 2 15.96 -3.11 -8.87
N ARG A 3 16.47 -3.91 -7.95
CA ARG A 3 15.70 -4.37 -6.77
C ARG A 3 15.27 -3.22 -5.85
N SER A 4 16.10 -2.18 -5.72
CA SER A 4 15.80 -0.99 -4.91
C SER A 4 14.68 -0.14 -5.51
N GLN A 5 14.72 0.11 -6.83
CA GLN A 5 13.66 0.79 -7.57
C GLN A 5 12.32 0.05 -7.47
N ARG A 6 12.35 -1.29 -7.60
CA ARG A 6 11.15 -2.12 -7.42
C ARG A 6 10.55 -1.93 -6.04
N ALA A 7 11.37 -2.01 -4.99
CA ALA A 7 10.93 -1.84 -3.61
C ALA A 7 10.31 -0.46 -3.38
N ARG A 8 10.91 0.61 -3.94
CA ARG A 8 10.38 1.98 -3.87
C ARG A 8 9.03 2.12 -4.55
N ILE A 9 8.88 1.61 -5.78
CA ILE A 9 7.61 1.67 -6.52
C ILE A 9 6.53 0.91 -5.77
N VAL A 10 6.85 -0.27 -5.24
CA VAL A 10 5.92 -1.06 -4.44
C VAL A 10 5.50 -0.32 -3.18
N PHE A 11 6.45 0.23 -2.43
CA PHE A 11 6.16 0.97 -1.20
C PHE A 11 5.29 2.19 -1.47
N MET A 12 5.65 3.05 -2.44
CA MET A 12 4.83 4.21 -2.80
C MET A 12 3.43 3.82 -3.27
N GLY A 13 3.31 2.73 -4.03
CA GLY A 13 2.02 2.20 -4.43
C GLY A 13 1.17 1.76 -3.24
N LEU A 14 1.76 1.09 -2.25
CA LEU A 14 1.05 0.67 -1.04
C LEU A 14 0.64 1.85 -0.16
N VAL A 15 1.46 2.90 -0.07
CA VAL A 15 1.09 4.17 0.59
C VAL A 15 -0.13 4.80 -0.09
N ALA A 16 -0.15 4.85 -1.43
CA ALA A 16 -1.28 5.39 -2.17
C ALA A 16 -2.58 4.57 -1.96
N LEU A 17 -2.48 3.24 -1.86
CA LEU A 17 -3.65 2.40 -1.53
C LEU A 17 -4.13 2.61 -0.09
N ASP A 18 -3.22 2.77 0.86
CA ASP A 18 -3.55 3.09 2.25
C ASP A 18 -4.21 4.49 2.37
N GLU A 19 -3.75 5.47 1.59
CA GLU A 19 -4.41 6.76 1.44
C GLU A 19 -5.83 6.63 0.88
N ALA A 20 -6.01 5.83 -0.19
CA ALA A 20 -7.33 5.57 -0.77
C ALA A 20 -8.28 4.91 0.25
N MET A 21 -7.77 3.96 1.05
CA MET A 21 -8.51 3.38 2.17
C MET A 21 -8.89 4.42 3.22
N ALA A 22 -7.95 5.26 3.65
CA ALA A 22 -8.20 6.31 4.64
C ALA A 22 -9.26 7.33 4.16
N ARG A 23 -9.21 7.72 2.87
CA ARG A 23 -10.25 8.53 2.23
C ARG A 23 -11.60 7.82 2.29
N SER A 24 -11.61 6.51 1.99
CA SER A 24 -12.83 5.73 1.98
C SER A 24 -13.47 5.57 3.36
N SER A 25 -12.67 5.45 4.42
CA SER A 25 -13.21 5.33 5.78
C SER A 25 -13.84 6.61 6.30
N LYS A 26 -13.44 7.78 5.76
CA LYS A 26 -13.96 9.10 6.16
C LYS A 26 -15.13 9.59 5.30
N ALA A 27 -15.36 8.99 4.14
CA ALA A 27 -16.38 9.43 3.20
C ALA A 27 -17.79 8.91 3.58
N GLN A 28 -18.69 9.83 3.96
CA GLN A 28 -20.12 9.57 4.18
C GLN A 28 -20.96 9.60 2.88
N GLY A 29 -20.32 9.78 1.73
CA GLY A 29 -20.95 9.87 0.41
C GLY A 29 -20.10 9.20 -0.68
N PRO A 30 -20.42 9.43 -1.97
CA PRO A 30 -19.67 8.84 -3.08
C PRO A 30 -18.21 9.29 -3.04
N ILE A 31 -17.29 8.32 -3.13
CA ILE A 31 -15.86 8.60 -3.20
C ILE A 31 -15.52 8.88 -4.66
N GLU A 32 -14.90 10.03 -4.93
CA GLU A 32 -14.21 10.23 -6.20
C GLU A 32 -12.96 9.33 -6.26
N THR A 33 -13.07 8.26 -7.04
CA THR A 33 -11.92 7.45 -7.42
C THR A 33 -11.12 8.16 -8.50
N CYS A 34 -9.82 8.35 -8.30
CA CYS A 34 -9.00 9.08 -9.26
C CYS A 34 -8.29 8.12 -10.23
N ILE A 35 -7.83 8.65 -11.37
CA ILE A 35 -7.04 7.88 -12.36
C ILE A 35 -5.76 7.33 -11.71
N SER A 36 -5.19 8.05 -10.74
CA SER A 36 -3.99 7.63 -10.01
C SER A 36 -4.19 6.32 -9.25
N ASP A 37 -5.33 6.11 -8.60
CA ASP A 37 -5.66 4.87 -7.89
C ASP A 37 -5.61 3.66 -8.85
N ARG A 38 -6.13 3.85 -10.06
CA ARG A 38 -6.14 2.82 -11.12
C ARG A 38 -4.73 2.52 -11.64
N MET A 39 -3.90 3.55 -11.84
CA MET A 39 -2.52 3.40 -12.30
C MET A 39 -1.64 2.70 -11.26
N VAL A 40 -1.82 3.03 -9.98
CA VAL A 40 -1.15 2.36 -8.86
C VAL A 40 -1.51 0.87 -8.83
N LEU A 41 -2.79 0.53 -8.87
CA LEU A 41 -3.24 -0.86 -8.87
C LEU A 41 -2.72 -1.64 -10.08
N ALA A 42 -2.75 -1.05 -11.27
CA ALA A 42 -2.21 -1.67 -12.48
C ALA A 42 -0.69 -1.93 -12.36
N THR A 43 0.06 -0.96 -11.81
CA THR A 43 1.50 -1.08 -11.60
C THR A 43 1.83 -2.19 -10.61
N LEU A 44 1.15 -2.23 -9.45
CA LEU A 44 1.36 -3.27 -8.44
C LEU A 44 0.95 -4.65 -8.95
N TYR A 45 -0.13 -4.74 -9.72
CA TYR A 45 -0.56 -5.98 -10.37
C TYR A 45 0.49 -6.51 -11.35
N ALA A 46 1.06 -5.63 -12.20
CA ALA A 46 2.13 -6.01 -13.11
C ALA A 46 3.38 -6.54 -12.37
N ILE A 47 3.66 -6.01 -11.18
CA ILE A 47 4.78 -6.44 -10.33
C ILE A 47 4.50 -7.77 -9.61
N ALA A 48 3.25 -8.00 -9.17
CA ALA A 48 2.84 -9.21 -8.48
C ALA A 48 2.76 -10.42 -9.44
N GLY A 49 2.39 -10.19 -10.70
CA GLY A 49 2.38 -11.18 -11.78
C GLY A 49 1.29 -12.26 -11.68
N ARG A 50 0.67 -12.48 -10.51
CA ARG A 50 -0.39 -13.47 -10.28
C ARG A 50 -1.41 -12.97 -9.24
N ASN A 51 -2.57 -13.65 -9.18
CA ASN A 51 -3.70 -13.36 -8.28
C ASN A 51 -4.36 -11.98 -8.49
N ARG A 52 -5.29 -11.92 -9.45
CA ARG A 52 -6.03 -10.70 -9.83
C ARG A 52 -7.14 -10.30 -8.85
N ALA A 53 -7.62 -11.25 -8.04
CA ALA A 53 -8.85 -11.08 -7.29
C ALA A 53 -8.77 -9.92 -6.30
N SER A 54 -7.65 -9.79 -5.58
CA SER A 54 -7.46 -8.72 -4.61
C SER A 54 -7.31 -7.34 -5.26
N PHE A 55 -6.62 -7.23 -6.40
CA PHE A 55 -6.47 -5.95 -7.12
C PHE A 55 -7.79 -5.46 -7.70
N TYR A 56 -8.53 -6.35 -8.35
CA TYR A 56 -9.82 -6.02 -8.93
C TYR A 56 -10.87 -5.77 -7.84
N GLY A 57 -10.87 -6.59 -6.78
CA GLY A 57 -11.74 -6.42 -5.62
C GLY A 57 -11.53 -5.08 -4.94
N PHE A 58 -10.27 -4.69 -4.73
CA PHE A 58 -9.93 -3.38 -4.17
C PHE A 58 -10.51 -2.24 -5.03
N TRP A 59 -10.27 -2.27 -6.35
CA TRP A 59 -10.79 -1.25 -7.27
C TRP A 59 -12.32 -1.17 -7.26
N ARG A 60 -12.98 -2.33 -7.29
CA ARG A 60 -14.43 -2.43 -7.31
C ARG A 60 -15.04 -1.88 -6.02
N GLU A 61 -14.45 -2.23 -4.88
CA GLU A 61 -14.93 -1.79 -3.58
C GLU A 61 -14.69 -0.29 -3.36
N LEU A 62 -13.57 0.25 -3.84
CA LEU A 62 -13.29 1.69 -3.79
C LEU A 62 -14.34 2.50 -4.56
N ARG A 63 -14.86 1.94 -5.66
CA ARG A 63 -15.91 2.54 -6.50
C ARG A 63 -17.33 2.20 -6.07
N ARG A 64 -17.51 1.33 -5.07
CA ARG A 64 -18.83 0.91 -4.64
C ARG A 64 -19.53 2.14 -4.05
N PRO A 65 -20.72 2.53 -4.56
CA PRO A 65 -21.49 3.58 -3.92
C PRO A 65 -21.85 3.12 -2.52
N VAL A 66 -21.55 3.95 -1.52
CA VAL A 66 -21.97 3.70 -0.15
C VAL A 66 -23.29 4.42 0.07
N LEU A 67 -24.30 3.65 0.42
CA LEU A 67 -25.61 4.18 0.78
C LEU A 67 -25.51 4.77 2.19
N GLN A 68 -26.40 5.72 2.53
CA GLN A 68 -26.42 6.36 3.86
C GLN A 68 -26.90 5.44 4.99
N HIS A 69 -26.63 4.14 4.89
CA HIS A 69 -27.02 3.15 5.88
C HIS A 69 -25.91 3.02 6.93
N THR A 70 -26.30 3.02 8.19
CA THR A 70 -25.40 2.79 9.33
C THR A 70 -24.67 1.46 9.16
N GLY A 71 -23.33 1.52 9.04
CA GLY A 71 -22.46 0.34 8.92
C GLY A 71 -21.87 0.06 7.53
N ASP A 72 -22.39 0.67 6.46
CA ASP A 72 -21.89 0.41 5.09
C ASP A 72 -20.46 0.95 4.87
N ALA A 73 -20.13 2.09 5.50
CA ALA A 73 -18.76 2.62 5.51
C ALA A 73 -17.77 1.71 6.25
N THR A 74 -18.18 1.13 7.39
CA THR A 74 -17.36 0.17 8.15
C THR A 74 -17.15 -1.12 7.36
N HIS A 75 -18.21 -1.62 6.72
CA HIS A 75 -18.13 -2.80 5.87
C HIS A 75 -17.17 -2.57 4.68
N ARG A 76 -17.29 -1.42 3.99
CA ARG A 76 -16.35 -1.02 2.93
C ARG A 76 -14.91 -0.99 3.43
N GLY A 77 -14.65 -0.40 4.58
CA GLY A 77 -13.32 -0.33 5.19
C GLY A 77 -12.72 -1.71 5.44
N ASN A 78 -13.50 -2.63 6.02
CA ASN A 78 -13.08 -4.01 6.27
C ASN A 78 -12.78 -4.77 4.97
N THR A 79 -13.63 -4.62 3.95
CA THR A 79 -13.47 -5.27 2.65
C THR A 79 -12.24 -4.74 1.91
N LEU A 80 -12.01 -3.43 1.92
CA LEU A 80 -10.79 -2.83 1.37
C LEU A 80 -9.54 -3.31 2.10
N HIS A 81 -9.59 -3.42 3.43
CA HIS A 81 -8.48 -3.95 4.22
C HIS A 81 -8.18 -5.42 3.86
N ALA A 82 -9.20 -6.26 3.68
CA ALA A 82 -9.02 -7.65 3.24
C ALA A 82 -8.37 -7.74 1.85
N HIS A 83 -8.78 -6.88 0.91
CA HIS A 83 -8.15 -6.80 -0.40
C HIS A 83 -6.71 -6.27 -0.33
N PHE A 84 -6.44 -5.26 0.48
CA PHE A 84 -5.10 -4.74 0.73
C PHE A 84 -4.16 -5.82 1.27
N ALA A 85 -4.63 -6.61 2.25
CA ALA A 85 -3.88 -7.75 2.77
C ALA A 85 -3.56 -8.79 1.69
N GLY A 86 -4.51 -9.05 0.79
CA GLY A 86 -4.30 -9.91 -0.37
C GLY A 86 -3.27 -9.36 -1.36
N ILE A 87 -3.27 -8.05 -1.61
CA ILE A 87 -2.28 -7.36 -2.45
C ILE A 87 -0.89 -7.46 -1.82
N CYS A 88 -0.74 -7.18 -0.51
CA CYS A 88 0.51 -7.35 0.23
C CYS A 88 1.05 -8.77 0.10
N ARG A 89 0.19 -9.78 0.26
CA ARG A 89 0.56 -11.19 0.09
C ARG A 89 1.03 -11.50 -1.34
N ALA A 90 0.33 -11.00 -2.35
CA ALA A 90 0.71 -11.18 -3.75
C ALA A 90 2.05 -10.52 -4.10
N LEU A 91 2.39 -9.43 -3.42
CA LEU A 91 3.68 -8.74 -3.52
C LEU A 91 4.78 -9.38 -2.64
N GLY A 92 4.44 -10.40 -1.85
CA GLY A 92 5.36 -11.10 -0.96
C GLY A 92 5.68 -10.36 0.34
N ILE A 93 4.89 -9.34 0.69
CA ILE A 93 5.08 -8.45 1.84
C ILE A 93 4.32 -8.98 3.06
N LYS A 94 5.01 -9.04 4.21
CA LYS A 94 4.42 -9.38 5.51
C LYS A 94 3.91 -8.10 6.16
N GLN A 95 2.63 -8.06 6.51
CA GLN A 95 2.04 -6.93 7.23
C GLN A 95 2.40 -7.01 8.71
N THR A 96 3.52 -6.40 9.08
CA THR A 96 3.98 -6.26 10.47
C THR A 96 3.52 -4.93 11.06
N ILE A 97 3.64 -4.76 12.38
CA ILE A 97 3.38 -3.47 13.05
C ILE A 97 4.29 -2.38 12.45
N ALA A 98 5.60 -2.67 12.32
CA ALA A 98 6.56 -1.74 11.73
C ALA A 98 6.17 -1.30 10.30
N PHE A 99 5.64 -2.21 9.49
CA PHE A 99 5.13 -1.88 8.16
C PHE A 99 3.91 -0.95 8.22
N GLY A 100 2.96 -1.21 9.11
CA GLY A 100 1.81 -0.36 9.33
C GLY A 100 2.18 1.05 9.81
N THR A 101 3.18 1.13 10.71
CA THR A 101 3.76 2.39 11.16
C THR A 101 4.41 3.15 10.00
N ALA A 102 5.24 2.49 9.20
CA ALA A 102 5.91 3.10 8.05
C ALA A 102 4.92 3.63 7.00
N LEU A 103 3.81 2.92 6.75
CA LEU A 103 2.74 3.42 5.86
C LEU A 103 2.05 4.66 6.44
N THR A 104 1.75 4.63 7.74
CA THR A 104 1.08 5.74 8.43
C THR A 104 1.96 6.98 8.46
N GLU A 105 3.25 6.82 8.76
CA GLU A 105 4.25 7.89 8.74
C GLU A 105 4.40 8.46 7.32
N ALA A 106 4.57 7.61 6.31
CA ALA A 106 4.69 8.07 4.92
C ALA A 106 3.45 8.83 4.43
N ARG A 107 2.25 8.45 4.89
CA ARG A 107 0.99 9.14 4.60
C ARG A 107 0.87 10.49 5.31
N GLN A 108 1.42 10.59 6.53
CA GLN A 108 1.37 11.81 7.35
C GLN A 108 2.54 12.75 7.11
N ALA A 109 3.63 12.26 6.52
CA ALA A 109 4.81 13.04 6.21
C ALA A 109 4.41 14.31 5.44
N PRO A 110 4.90 15.49 5.85
CA PRO A 110 4.63 16.72 5.13
C PRO A 110 4.97 16.53 3.66
N ARG A 111 4.04 16.90 2.76
CA ARG A 111 4.26 16.88 1.31
C ARG A 111 5.24 17.99 0.87
N ASP A 112 6.26 18.30 1.67
CA ASP A 112 7.25 19.33 1.41
C ASP A 112 8.06 19.05 0.12
N GLY A 113 8.04 17.80 -0.35
CA GLY A 113 8.83 17.32 -1.48
C GLY A 113 8.46 17.79 -2.88
N PHE A 114 7.41 18.59 -3.09
CA PHE A 114 7.17 19.19 -4.43
C PHE A 114 7.66 20.62 -4.58
N ARG A 115 8.13 21.28 -3.50
CA ARG A 115 8.62 22.67 -3.58
C ARG A 115 9.94 22.98 -2.90
N THR A 116 10.48 22.15 -2.01
CA THR A 116 11.76 22.47 -1.36
C THR A 116 12.90 21.59 -1.87
N LYS A 117 13.88 22.26 -2.51
CA LYS A 117 15.23 21.76 -2.75
C LYS A 117 15.92 21.45 -1.41
N HIS A 118 15.64 20.33 -0.76
CA HIS A 118 16.49 19.81 0.31
C HIS A 118 16.75 18.31 0.14
N CYS A 119 17.82 18.04 -0.60
CA CYS A 119 18.41 16.75 -0.88
C CYS A 119 19.31 16.32 0.30
N CYS A 120 18.79 15.92 1.46
CA CYS A 120 19.67 15.40 2.54
C CYS A 120 19.11 14.37 3.53
N ILE A 121 17.78 14.24 3.74
CA ILE A 121 17.25 13.44 4.88
C ILE A 121 16.85 12.00 4.49
N VAL A 122 16.84 11.67 3.19
CA VAL A 122 16.24 10.42 2.70
C VAL A 122 17.09 9.17 2.97
N ASP A 123 18.33 9.27 3.45
CA ASP A 123 19.22 8.10 3.53
C ASP A 123 19.06 7.25 4.81
N ASP A 124 18.50 7.80 5.89
CA ASP A 124 18.36 7.08 7.16
C ASP A 124 17.13 6.15 7.16
N GLU A 125 15.99 6.65 6.67
CA GLU A 125 14.77 5.83 6.49
C GLU A 125 14.93 4.78 5.38
N ARG A 126 15.73 5.09 4.35
CA ARG A 126 16.10 4.13 3.29
C ARG A 126 16.94 2.98 3.83
N SER A 127 17.84 3.26 4.77
CA SER A 127 18.70 2.25 5.38
C SER A 127 17.87 1.31 6.26
N ARG A 128 16.97 1.86 7.07
CA ARG A 128 16.04 1.07 7.91
C ARG A 128 15.11 0.19 7.08
N PHE A 129 14.53 0.70 6.00
CA PHE A 129 13.66 -0.10 5.13
C PHE A 129 14.44 -1.16 4.34
N ALA A 130 15.66 -0.86 3.89
CA ALA A 130 16.52 -1.82 3.21
C ALA A 130 16.99 -2.95 4.15
N GLU A 131 17.27 -2.64 5.42
CA GLU A 131 17.57 -3.64 6.46
C GLU A 131 16.37 -4.54 6.74
N PHE A 132 15.18 -3.95 6.94
CA PHE A 132 13.95 -4.71 7.14
C PHE A 132 13.70 -5.72 6.00
N LEU A 133 13.86 -5.29 4.74
CA LEU A 133 13.70 -6.16 3.57
C LEU A 133 14.79 -7.23 3.44
N ARG A 134 16.00 -6.99 3.97
CA ARG A 134 17.07 -8.01 4.01
C ARG A 134 16.76 -9.06 5.07
N GLU A 135 16.35 -8.66 6.26
CA GLU A 135 16.00 -9.58 7.36
C GLU A 135 14.84 -10.49 6.98
N THR A 136 13.72 -9.93 6.49
CA THR A 136 12.56 -10.75 6.09
C THR A 136 12.86 -11.72 4.96
N MET A 137 13.82 -11.41 4.09
CA MET A 137 14.23 -12.30 3.01
C MET A 137 15.23 -13.37 3.44
N ASN A 138 16.09 -13.08 4.42
CA ASN A 138 17.02 -14.06 4.99
C ASN A 138 16.31 -15.08 5.87
N GLU A 139 15.32 -14.66 6.66
CA GLU A 139 14.47 -15.57 7.46
C GLU A 139 13.78 -16.63 6.58
N ARG A 140 13.23 -16.21 5.42
CA ARG A 140 12.63 -17.14 4.45
C ARG A 140 13.64 -18.13 3.85
N ARG A 141 14.90 -17.73 3.72
CA ARG A 141 15.95 -18.57 3.14
C ARG A 141 16.46 -19.61 4.14
N ASN A 142 16.44 -19.29 5.43
CA ASN A 142 16.78 -20.21 6.51
C ASN A 142 15.61 -21.16 6.85
N ALA A 143 14.37 -20.68 6.80
CA ALA A 143 13.18 -21.52 7.02
C ALA A 143 12.95 -22.60 5.94
N ASN A 144 13.52 -22.43 4.74
CA ASN A 144 13.46 -23.42 3.65
C ASN A 144 14.68 -24.36 3.62
N ARG A 145 15.61 -24.24 4.59
CA ARG A 145 16.81 -25.07 4.72
C ARG A 145 16.78 -26.00 5.93
N SER A 146 15.76 -25.88 6.78
CA SER A 146 15.40 -26.82 7.85
C SER A 146 14.25 -27.69 7.40
#